data_AF-A0A397H5K7-F1
#
_entry.id   AF-A0A397H5K7-F1
#
_cell.length_a   1.000
_cell.length_b   1.000
_cell.length_c   1.000
_cell.angle_alpha   90.00
_cell.angle_beta   90.00
_cell.angle_gamma   90.00
#
_symmetry.space_group_name_H-M   'P 1'
#
loop_
_entity.id
_entity.type
_entity.pdbx_description
1 polymer ?
#
loop_
_entity_poly.entity_id
_entity_poly.type
_entity_poly.pdbx_seq_one_letter_code
_entity_poly.pdbx_strand_id
1 'polypeptide(L)'
;MTAPRSSFANKPLLTGEEYGDCRSLLCALLSLPIPERQNRRSIILSRSLMETQSQGDREDDAVGLAGFLLRWEELQVITLPMPRDMNAIGDTTAEYDDWSWTLHRILLRAFGRGHFREIRLWHPGLTSDFSTVFLFHNIAEYVEEWVLPLEARRQLKVRRAQYYHSQYAEQQDNQPRDSASAVNAVCERVWAQKGILIRREVESQGTTLVMRWRYDWMRERRQDLTPEELKRPILWTDWTTQPAPFLRELKHCRVLCCTEHGNCFARDGLKYHLIHQHGATEEETLKALSMYPAEILADTWNEIVQPRDGEKQILALPVIQGYSCPCGYRTATKEGFVQHGQETNHFTHPNRAASLFQTLSSSPGQVKYFVVRMRDDFVFPLAGSYGLSV
;
A
#
# COMPACT_ATOMS: atom_id res chain seq x y z
N MET A 1 -8.39 37.22 43.83
CA MET A 1 -8.07 37.59 42.44
C MET A 1 -7.59 36.35 41.71
N THR A 2 -8.52 35.64 41.07
CA THR A 2 -8.22 34.49 40.22
C THR A 2 -7.67 35.00 38.88
N ALA A 3 -6.43 34.65 38.56
CA ALA A 3 -5.82 34.94 37.27
C ALA A 3 -6.72 34.41 36.14
N PRO A 4 -6.85 35.13 35.01
CA PRO A 4 -7.64 34.66 33.88
C PRO A 4 -6.97 33.38 33.35
N ARG A 5 -7.70 32.26 33.42
CA ARG A 5 -7.33 31.02 32.71
C ARG A 5 -7.20 31.38 31.24
N SER A 6 -5.97 31.44 30.75
CA SER A 6 -5.68 31.90 29.40
C SER A 6 -6.33 30.93 28.40
N SER A 7 -7.03 31.49 27.42
CA SER A 7 -7.77 30.76 26.37
C SER A 7 -6.85 30.09 25.34
N PHE A 8 -5.58 29.88 25.68
CA PHE A 8 -4.57 29.27 24.80
C PHE A 8 -4.58 27.73 24.86
N ALA A 9 -5.22 27.11 25.86
CA ALA A 9 -5.12 25.67 26.12
C ALA A 9 -5.75 24.73 25.07
N ASN A 10 -6.31 25.26 23.97
CA ASN A 10 -6.93 24.44 22.91
C ASN A 10 -6.68 24.97 21.49
N LYS A 11 -5.86 26.01 21.30
CA LYS A 11 -5.51 26.47 19.95
C LYS A 11 -4.35 25.64 19.42
N PRO A 12 -4.42 25.10 18.19
CA PRO A 12 -3.30 24.40 17.60
C PRO A 12 -2.08 25.33 17.51
N LEU A 13 -0.89 24.80 17.77
CA LEU A 13 0.33 25.47 17.38
C LEU A 13 0.42 25.45 15.85
N LEU A 14 0.18 26.59 15.23
CA LEU A 14 0.37 26.77 13.80
C LEU A 14 1.86 27.00 13.55
N THR A 15 2.49 26.12 12.78
CA THR A 15 3.81 26.42 12.21
C THR A 15 3.53 27.12 10.88
N GLY A 16 3.71 28.43 10.81
CA GLY A 16 3.47 29.19 9.59
C GLY A 16 4.58 29.01 8.55
N GLU A 17 4.48 29.75 7.45
CA GLU A 17 5.56 29.91 6.45
C GLU A 17 6.83 30.55 7.04
N GLU A 18 6.76 31.07 8.27
CA GLU A 18 7.88 31.62 9.05
C GLU A 18 9.04 30.62 9.22
N TYR A 19 8.75 29.33 9.14
CA TYR A 19 9.76 28.27 9.20
C TYR A 19 9.88 27.60 7.82
N GLY A 20 10.93 27.99 7.10
CA GLY A 20 11.19 27.49 5.75
C GLY A 20 11.68 26.04 5.68
N ASP A 21 12.10 25.45 6.81
CA ASP A 21 12.64 24.09 6.89
C ASP A 21 12.43 23.43 8.27
N CYS A 22 12.69 22.12 8.33
CA CYS A 22 12.52 21.31 9.55
C CYS A 22 13.44 21.77 10.70
N ARG A 23 14.65 22.24 10.38
CA ARG A 23 15.64 22.69 11.36
C ARG A 23 15.21 23.95 12.08
N SER A 24 14.77 24.94 11.33
CA SER A 24 14.30 26.24 11.82
C SER A 24 13.08 26.04 12.73
N LEU A 25 12.16 25.17 12.33
CA LEU A 25 11.03 24.80 13.17
C LEU A 25 11.49 24.08 14.45
N LEU A 26 12.40 23.10 14.35
CA LEU A 26 12.93 22.39 15.51
C LEU A 26 13.57 23.35 16.53
N CYS A 27 14.39 24.29 16.07
CA CYS A 27 15.00 25.32 16.92
C CYS A 27 13.95 26.19 17.64
N ALA A 28 12.90 26.59 16.92
CA ALA A 28 11.80 27.36 17.49
C ALA A 28 11.03 26.55 18.55
N LEU A 29 10.74 25.28 18.27
CA LEU A 29 10.04 24.39 19.19
C LEU A 29 10.87 24.09 20.45
N LEU A 30 12.19 23.92 20.32
CA LEU A 30 13.10 23.75 21.46
C LEU A 30 13.13 24.99 22.37
N SER A 31 12.91 26.17 21.81
CA SER A 31 12.88 27.44 22.54
C SER A 31 11.55 27.72 23.24
N LEU A 32 10.50 26.91 23.00
CA LEU A 32 9.21 27.09 23.65
C LEU A 32 9.32 26.79 25.16
N PRO A 33 8.81 27.69 26.04
CA PRO A 33 8.77 27.43 27.48
C PRO A 33 8.06 26.11 27.79
N ILE A 34 8.57 25.36 28.78
CA ILE A 34 7.96 24.09 29.22
C ILE A 34 6.47 24.24 29.52
N PRO A 35 6.00 25.28 30.26
CA PRO A 35 4.59 25.44 30.54
C PRO A 35 3.74 25.63 29.28
N GLU A 36 4.28 26.29 28.26
CA GLU A 36 3.57 26.39 26.99
C GLU A 36 3.49 25.05 26.30
N ARG A 37 4.60 24.29 26.26
CA ARG A 37 4.63 22.95 25.63
C ARG A 37 3.62 22.00 26.27
N GLN A 38 3.56 21.96 27.60
CA GLN A 38 2.60 21.12 28.33
C GLN A 38 1.13 21.47 28.05
N ASN A 39 0.86 22.72 27.65
CA ASN A 39 -0.49 23.17 27.35
C ASN A 39 -0.90 22.97 25.88
N ARG A 40 0.04 22.65 24.97
CA ARG A 40 -0.31 22.42 23.56
C ARG A 40 -0.46 20.94 23.26
N ARG A 41 -1.67 20.56 22.84
CA ARG A 41 -2.01 19.18 22.47
C ARG A 41 -2.09 18.94 20.97
N SER A 42 -1.93 20.00 20.17
CA SER A 42 -2.07 19.94 18.72
C SER A 42 -1.05 20.84 18.04
N ILE A 43 -0.48 20.35 16.94
CA ILE A 43 0.41 21.11 16.05
C ILE A 43 -0.04 20.96 14.60
N ILE A 44 0.11 22.02 13.80
CA ILE A 44 -0.13 22.03 12.36
C ILE A 44 1.18 22.37 11.66
N LEU A 45 1.67 21.46 10.84
CA LEU A 45 2.93 21.58 10.11
C LEU A 45 2.73 22.29 8.76
N SER A 46 3.67 23.16 8.39
CA SER A 46 3.66 23.91 7.13
C SER A 46 4.07 23.06 5.92
N ARG A 47 3.55 23.40 4.74
CA ARG A 47 3.92 22.78 3.44
C ARG A 47 5.41 22.97 3.12
N SER A 48 5.99 24.11 3.46
CA SER A 48 7.42 24.45 3.22
C SER A 48 8.39 23.38 3.76
N LEU A 49 8.01 22.69 4.83
CA LEU A 49 8.82 21.64 5.46
C LEU A 49 9.02 20.40 4.58
N MET A 50 8.25 20.27 3.50
CA MET A 50 8.16 19.05 2.68
C MET A 50 8.70 19.23 1.26
N GLU A 51 8.88 20.46 0.78
CA GLU A 51 9.34 20.70 -0.60
C GLU A 51 10.80 20.27 -0.75
N THR A 52 11.25 19.67 -1.88
CA THR A 52 12.61 19.12 -2.13
C THR A 52 13.61 20.12 -2.77
N GLN A 53 13.21 21.38 -2.96
CA GLN A 53 14.02 22.42 -3.62
C GLN A 53 15.07 23.22 -2.80
N SER A 54 15.15 23.12 -1.45
CA SER A 54 16.24 23.74 -0.67
C SER A 54 17.40 22.76 -0.46
N GLN A 55 18.62 23.20 -0.79
CA GLN A 55 19.83 22.38 -0.82
C GLN A 55 20.34 22.04 0.60
N GLY A 56 20.56 20.74 0.87
CA GLY A 56 21.35 20.21 2.00
C GLY A 56 20.57 19.91 3.29
N ASP A 57 20.79 18.75 3.91
CA ASP A 57 20.38 18.33 5.26
C ASP A 57 18.91 17.97 5.56
N ARG A 58 18.08 17.73 4.55
CA ARG A 58 16.62 17.56 4.78
C ARG A 58 16.19 16.28 5.47
N GLU A 59 16.91 15.18 5.30
CA GLU A 59 16.52 13.93 5.94
C GLU A 59 16.83 13.95 7.44
N ASP A 60 18.04 14.35 7.83
CA ASP A 60 18.46 14.43 9.23
C ASP A 60 17.66 15.48 10.01
N ASP A 61 17.37 16.63 9.41
CA ASP A 61 16.53 17.66 10.04
C ASP A 61 15.08 17.20 10.21
N ALA A 62 14.51 16.48 9.22
CA ALA A 62 13.19 15.88 9.34
C ALA A 62 13.15 14.79 10.41
N VAL A 63 14.19 13.95 10.49
CA VAL A 63 14.36 12.94 11.55
C VAL A 63 14.47 13.61 12.93
N GLY A 64 15.26 14.68 13.03
CA GLY A 64 15.43 15.45 14.26
C GLY A 64 14.13 16.09 14.74
N LEU A 65 13.39 16.73 13.84
CA LEU A 65 12.08 17.30 14.13
C LEU A 65 11.08 16.22 14.54
N ALA A 66 11.01 15.10 13.81
CA ALA A 66 10.15 13.98 14.16
C ALA A 66 10.49 13.44 15.57
N GLY A 67 11.77 13.23 15.84
CA GLY A 67 12.25 12.76 17.14
C GLY A 67 11.90 13.70 18.29
N PHE A 68 11.92 15.02 18.06
CA PHE A 68 11.42 15.99 19.03
C PHE A 68 9.92 15.86 19.26
N LEU A 69 9.11 15.83 18.19
CA LEU A 69 7.65 15.72 18.28
C LEU A 69 7.20 14.43 18.98
N LEU A 70 7.93 13.32 18.81
CA LEU A 70 7.64 12.05 19.47
C LEU A 70 7.93 12.05 20.97
N ARG A 71 8.84 12.91 21.44
CA ARG A 71 9.13 13.09 22.87
C ARG A 71 8.21 14.09 23.55
N TRP A 72 7.32 14.73 22.80
CA TRP A 72 6.36 15.68 23.35
C TRP A 72 5.13 14.93 23.89
N GLU A 73 5.16 14.62 25.19
CA GLU A 73 4.16 13.76 25.85
C GLU A 73 2.72 14.27 25.73
N GLU A 74 2.51 15.58 25.79
CA GLU A 74 1.16 16.17 25.72
C GLU A 74 0.61 16.29 24.29
N LEU A 75 1.45 16.08 23.27
CA LEU A 75 1.05 16.22 21.88
C LEU A 75 0.17 15.04 21.45
N GLN A 76 -1.10 15.31 21.17
CA GLN A 76 -2.10 14.30 20.82
C GLN A 76 -2.49 14.33 19.34
N VAL A 77 -2.41 15.50 18.70
CA VAL A 77 -2.89 15.74 17.33
C VAL A 77 -1.79 16.37 16.49
N ILE A 78 -1.50 15.76 15.34
CA ILE A 78 -0.60 16.32 14.35
C ILE A 78 -1.37 16.53 13.06
N THR A 79 -1.29 17.74 12.49
CA THR A 79 -1.75 18.00 11.12
C THR A 79 -0.54 18.11 10.20
N LEU A 80 -0.52 17.28 9.17
CA LEU A 80 0.49 17.26 8.13
C LEU A 80 -0.12 17.74 6.80
N PRO A 81 0.55 18.61 6.05
CA PRO A 81 0.15 18.93 4.70
C PRO A 81 0.44 17.74 3.78
N MET A 82 -0.35 17.52 2.74
CA MET A 82 -0.09 16.52 1.72
C MET A 82 -0.01 17.15 0.33
N PRO A 83 0.72 16.53 -0.62
CA PRO A 83 0.64 16.96 -2.01
C PRO A 83 -0.80 16.82 -2.52
N ARG A 84 -1.16 17.59 -3.54
CA ARG A 84 -2.50 17.51 -4.13
C ARG A 84 -2.73 16.12 -4.70
N ASP A 85 -3.94 15.61 -4.54
CA ASP A 85 -4.29 14.30 -5.08
C ASP A 85 -4.53 14.40 -6.58
N MET A 86 -3.56 13.94 -7.38
CA MET A 86 -3.58 14.10 -8.84
C MET A 86 -4.65 13.26 -9.51
N ASN A 87 -4.96 12.08 -8.97
CA ASN A 87 -6.01 11.22 -9.52
C ASN A 87 -7.40 11.84 -9.33
N ALA A 88 -7.57 12.72 -8.34
CA ALA A 88 -8.82 13.43 -8.13
C ALA A 88 -9.01 14.64 -9.06
N ILE A 89 -7.95 15.14 -9.72
CA ILE A 89 -7.99 16.41 -10.48
C ILE A 89 -7.44 16.34 -11.93
N GLY A 90 -6.77 15.25 -12.32
CA GLY A 90 -6.29 15.05 -13.70
C GLY A 90 -5.01 15.81 -14.07
N ASP A 91 -4.20 16.22 -13.08
CA ASP A 91 -2.98 17.03 -13.26
C ASP A 91 -1.67 16.20 -13.40
N THR A 92 -0.57 16.88 -13.76
CA THR A 92 0.76 16.30 -14.01
C THR A 92 1.57 15.99 -12.73
N THR A 93 2.49 15.03 -12.80
CA THR A 93 3.24 14.42 -11.66
C THR A 93 4.27 15.29 -10.96
N ALA A 94 4.50 16.54 -11.42
CA ALA A 94 5.64 17.35 -10.99
C ALA A 94 5.65 17.71 -9.49
N GLU A 95 4.48 17.84 -8.83
CA GLU A 95 4.43 18.12 -7.38
C GLU A 95 4.96 16.98 -6.50
N TYR A 96 4.99 15.73 -7.00
CA TYR A 96 5.41 14.55 -6.21
C TYR A 96 6.92 14.38 -6.21
N ASP A 97 7.55 14.62 -7.36
CA ASP A 97 9.00 14.60 -7.51
C ASP A 97 9.66 15.65 -6.59
N ASP A 98 8.91 16.72 -6.30
CA ASP A 98 9.35 17.81 -5.43
C ASP A 98 8.91 17.67 -3.95
N TRP A 99 8.38 16.51 -3.50
CA TRP A 99 7.86 16.33 -2.14
C TRP A 99 8.60 15.23 -1.34
N SER A 100 9.11 15.60 -0.16
CA SER A 100 9.73 14.69 0.80
C SER A 100 8.69 14.05 1.72
N TRP A 101 8.67 12.72 1.75
CA TRP A 101 7.80 11.94 2.65
C TRP A 101 8.49 11.52 3.95
N THR A 102 9.73 11.95 4.22
CA THR A 102 10.50 11.50 5.38
C THR A 102 9.79 11.81 6.71
N LEU A 103 9.35 13.06 6.91
CA LEU A 103 8.68 13.46 8.16
C LEU A 103 7.34 12.73 8.31
N HIS A 104 6.54 12.64 7.24
CA HIS A 104 5.28 11.90 7.20
C HIS A 104 5.47 10.45 7.59
N ARG A 105 6.43 9.76 6.99
CA ARG A 105 6.72 8.35 7.25
C ARG A 105 6.95 8.10 8.73
N ILE A 106 7.77 8.93 9.38
CA ILE A 106 8.09 8.76 10.81
C ILE A 106 6.85 9.00 11.67
N LEU A 107 6.11 10.09 11.43
CA LEU A 107 4.95 10.48 12.24
C LEU A 107 3.74 9.58 12.01
N LEU A 108 3.52 9.08 10.80
CA LEU A 108 2.46 8.12 10.48
C LEU A 108 2.75 6.74 11.06
N ARG A 109 4.00 6.28 11.02
CA ARG A 109 4.41 5.07 11.75
C ARG A 109 4.16 5.21 13.25
N ALA A 110 4.54 6.34 13.83
CA ALA A 110 4.28 6.64 15.23
C ALA A 110 2.78 6.67 15.57
N PHE A 111 1.94 7.24 14.71
CA PHE A 111 0.48 7.17 14.84
C PHE A 111 -0.03 5.72 14.80
N GLY A 112 0.44 4.90 13.85
CA GLY A 112 0.10 3.48 13.76
C GLY A 112 0.53 2.66 14.99
N ARG A 113 1.56 3.13 15.71
CA ARG A 113 2.02 2.60 17.00
C ARG A 113 1.29 3.19 18.21
N GLY A 114 0.32 4.08 17.97
CA GLY A 114 -0.50 4.67 19.01
C GLY A 114 0.11 5.87 19.72
N HIS A 115 1.25 6.43 19.28
CA HIS A 115 1.83 7.61 19.95
C HIS A 115 0.91 8.84 19.91
N PHE A 116 0.21 9.03 18.80
CA PHE A 116 -0.76 10.12 18.66
C PHE A 116 -2.19 9.60 18.75
N ARG A 117 -3.08 10.44 19.30
CA ARG A 117 -4.52 10.15 19.31
C ARG A 117 -5.12 10.30 17.91
N GLU A 118 -4.62 11.30 17.19
CA GLU A 118 -5.15 11.70 15.89
C GLU A 118 -4.02 12.24 15.01
N ILE A 119 -4.11 11.93 13.73
CA ILE A 119 -3.30 12.57 12.70
C ILE A 119 -4.24 13.07 11.60
N ARG A 120 -4.01 14.30 11.17
CA ARG A 120 -4.79 15.00 10.15
C ARG A 120 -3.90 15.17 8.93
N LEU A 121 -4.41 14.86 7.76
CA LEU A 121 -3.72 15.00 6.48
C LEU A 121 -4.46 16.06 5.65
N TRP A 122 -3.88 17.24 5.55
CA TRP A 122 -4.48 18.41 4.91
C TRP A 122 -4.08 18.50 3.44
N HIS A 123 -5.07 18.52 2.54
CA HIS A 123 -4.89 18.71 1.10
C HIS A 123 -5.25 20.16 0.71
N PRO A 124 -4.25 21.05 0.54
CA PRO A 124 -4.50 22.43 0.17
C PRO A 124 -5.06 22.55 -1.24
N GLY A 125 -6.16 23.30 -1.39
CA GLY A 125 -6.78 23.58 -2.68
C GLY A 125 -7.67 22.48 -3.25
N LEU A 126 -7.83 21.34 -2.57
CA LEU A 126 -8.81 20.32 -2.95
C LEU A 126 -10.17 20.63 -2.32
N THR A 127 -11.02 21.34 -3.06
CA THR A 127 -12.35 21.79 -2.60
C THR A 127 -13.51 21.01 -3.21
N SER A 128 -13.24 20.10 -4.15
CA SER A 128 -14.29 19.41 -4.92
C SER A 128 -14.83 18.16 -4.21
N ASP A 129 -16.09 17.81 -4.53
CA ASP A 129 -16.74 16.57 -4.10
C ASP A 129 -16.40 15.36 -4.97
N PHE A 130 -15.37 15.46 -5.82
CA PHE A 130 -14.79 14.33 -6.57
C PHE A 130 -14.08 13.32 -5.66
N SER A 131 -14.51 13.20 -4.40
CA SER A 131 -14.09 12.17 -3.46
C SER A 131 -14.66 10.83 -3.90
N THR A 132 -14.13 10.30 -5.00
CA THR A 132 -14.41 8.96 -5.46
C THR A 132 -13.10 8.31 -5.97
N VAL A 133 -12.55 7.23 -5.38
CA VAL A 133 -13.19 6.33 -4.41
C VAL A 133 -12.30 5.26 -3.74
N PHE A 134 -11.09 5.65 -3.35
CA PHE A 134 -10.17 4.70 -2.71
C PHE A 134 -9.45 5.09 -1.41
N LEU A 135 -9.47 6.28 -0.78
CA LEU A 135 -10.27 7.50 -0.88
C LEU A 135 -9.40 8.73 -1.21
N PHE A 136 -8.09 8.55 -1.28
CA PHE A 136 -7.10 9.44 -1.87
C PHE A 136 -5.98 8.53 -2.41
N HIS A 137 -5.39 8.84 -3.56
CA HIS A 137 -4.20 8.15 -4.06
C HIS A 137 -3.11 8.11 -2.99
N ASN A 138 -2.92 9.25 -2.32
CA ASN A 138 -1.91 9.39 -1.27
C ASN A 138 -2.14 8.46 -0.09
N ILE A 139 -3.41 8.19 0.25
CA ILE A 139 -3.72 7.25 1.33
C ILE A 139 -3.34 5.84 0.92
N ALA A 140 -3.78 5.41 -0.27
CA ALA A 140 -3.58 4.05 -0.74
C ALA A 140 -2.09 3.74 -0.97
N GLU A 141 -1.35 4.66 -1.58
CA GLU A 141 0.06 4.45 -1.93
C GLU A 141 1.01 4.69 -0.76
N TYR A 142 0.80 5.76 0.03
CA TYR A 142 1.80 6.21 0.99
C TYR A 142 1.36 6.01 2.45
N VAL A 143 0.12 6.32 2.79
CA VAL A 143 -0.31 6.32 4.20
C VAL A 143 -0.60 4.92 4.74
N GLU A 144 -1.32 4.10 3.97
CA GLU A 144 -1.77 2.77 4.41
C GLU A 144 -0.60 1.92 4.84
N GLU A 145 0.49 1.92 4.07
CA GLU A 145 1.73 1.18 4.34
C GLU A 145 2.25 1.40 5.76
N TRP A 146 2.16 2.63 6.25
CA TRP A 146 2.77 3.04 7.52
C TRP A 146 1.84 2.92 8.71
N VAL A 147 0.53 2.87 8.48
CA VAL A 147 -0.49 2.91 9.53
C VAL A 147 -1.20 1.56 9.69
N LEU A 148 -1.51 0.88 8.59
CA LEU A 148 -2.29 -0.36 8.62
C LEU A 148 -1.42 -1.61 8.64
N PRO A 149 -1.84 -2.65 9.39
CA PRO A 149 -1.22 -3.95 9.30
C PRO A 149 -1.41 -4.53 7.89
N LEU A 150 -0.43 -5.32 7.46
CA LEU A 150 -0.34 -5.85 6.09
C LEU A 150 -1.63 -6.54 5.61
N GLU A 151 -2.27 -7.35 6.46
CA GLU A 151 -3.49 -8.07 6.08
C GLU A 151 -4.62 -7.12 5.66
N ALA A 152 -4.80 -6.01 6.39
CA ALA A 152 -5.77 -5.00 6.02
C ALA A 152 -5.41 -4.36 4.67
N ARG A 153 -4.13 -4.07 4.45
CA ARG A 153 -3.65 -3.50 3.17
C ARG A 153 -3.91 -4.43 2.00
N ARG A 154 -3.62 -5.73 2.13
CA ARG A 154 -3.89 -6.73 1.09
C ARG A 154 -5.37 -6.80 0.75
N GLN A 155 -6.22 -6.85 1.77
CA GLN A 155 -7.67 -6.85 1.60
C GLN A 155 -8.14 -5.63 0.81
N LEU A 156 -7.64 -4.44 1.16
CA LEU A 156 -7.96 -3.21 0.45
C LEU A 156 -7.45 -3.24 -0.99
N LYS A 157 -6.18 -3.60 -1.23
CA LYS A 157 -5.60 -3.68 -2.57
C LYS A 157 -6.40 -4.61 -3.51
N VAL A 158 -6.77 -5.80 -3.04
CA VAL A 158 -7.61 -6.73 -3.81
C VAL A 158 -8.97 -6.11 -4.12
N ARG A 159 -9.61 -5.50 -3.11
CA ARG A 159 -10.91 -4.85 -3.27
C ARG A 159 -10.87 -3.70 -4.29
N ARG A 160 -9.79 -2.91 -4.30
CA ARG A 160 -9.59 -1.82 -5.26
C ARG A 160 -9.36 -2.35 -6.68
N ALA A 161 -8.52 -3.37 -6.83
CA ALA A 161 -8.27 -4.02 -8.11
C ALA A 161 -9.55 -4.58 -8.75
N GLN A 162 -10.43 -5.21 -7.93
CA GLN A 162 -11.73 -5.70 -8.39
C GLN A 162 -12.63 -4.57 -8.92
N TYR A 163 -12.68 -3.43 -8.23
CA TYR A 163 -13.44 -2.28 -8.73
C TYR A 163 -12.88 -1.77 -10.05
N TYR A 164 -11.56 -1.54 -10.14
CA TYR A 164 -10.95 -1.05 -11.38
C TYR A 164 -11.26 -1.98 -12.55
N HIS A 165 -11.13 -3.29 -12.35
CA HIS A 165 -11.49 -4.27 -13.35
C HIS A 165 -12.97 -4.17 -13.78
N SER A 166 -13.89 -3.93 -12.83
CA SER A 166 -15.33 -3.77 -13.13
C SER A 166 -15.70 -2.47 -13.86
N GLN A 167 -14.93 -1.39 -13.69
CA GLN A 167 -15.20 -0.10 -14.33
C GLN A 167 -14.62 -0.03 -15.76
N TYR A 168 -13.47 -0.65 -15.98
CA TYR A 168 -12.78 -0.67 -17.28
C TYR A 168 -13.09 -1.91 -18.13
N ALA A 169 -13.95 -2.82 -17.65
CA ALA A 169 -14.54 -3.87 -18.47
C ALA A 169 -15.56 -3.24 -19.43
N GLU A 170 -15.23 -3.20 -20.73
CA GLU A 170 -16.10 -2.67 -21.78
C GLU A 170 -17.43 -3.45 -21.86
N GLN A 171 -18.53 -2.74 -21.67
CA GLN A 171 -19.88 -3.03 -22.21
C GLN A 171 -20.33 -4.50 -22.33
N GLN A 172 -20.53 -5.20 -21.21
CA GLN A 172 -21.54 -6.28 -21.17
C GLN A 172 -22.63 -5.97 -20.13
N ASP A 173 -23.83 -5.77 -20.66
CA ASP A 173 -25.07 -5.45 -19.97
C ASP A 173 -25.41 -6.40 -18.82
N ASN A 174 -26.00 -5.80 -17.77
CA ASN A 174 -26.80 -6.40 -16.70
C ASN A 174 -26.14 -6.95 -15.43
N GLN A 175 -24.82 -6.80 -15.20
CA GLN A 175 -24.29 -6.97 -13.84
C GLN A 175 -24.21 -5.62 -13.11
N PRO A 176 -24.70 -5.51 -11.85
CA PRO A 176 -24.61 -4.27 -11.09
C PRO A 176 -23.13 -3.93 -10.89
N ARG A 177 -22.69 -2.84 -11.52
CA ARG A 177 -21.33 -2.31 -11.33
C ARG A 177 -21.20 -1.86 -9.89
N ASP A 178 -20.13 -2.32 -9.26
CA ASP A 178 -19.79 -1.93 -7.90
C ASP A 178 -19.61 -0.41 -7.85
N SER A 179 -20.38 0.26 -7.00
CA SER A 179 -20.32 1.71 -6.95
C SER A 179 -19.04 2.14 -6.27
N ALA A 180 -18.59 3.31 -6.67
CA ALA A 180 -17.48 3.96 -6.06
C ALA A 180 -17.68 3.99 -4.51
N SER A 181 -18.82 4.54 -4.07
CA SER A 181 -19.21 4.63 -2.65
C SER A 181 -19.14 3.29 -1.89
N ALA A 182 -19.46 2.17 -2.54
CA ALA A 182 -19.38 0.85 -1.92
C ALA A 182 -17.93 0.42 -1.61
N VAL A 183 -16.96 0.75 -2.47
CA VAL A 183 -15.54 0.50 -2.18
C VAL A 183 -15.07 1.32 -0.98
N ASN A 184 -15.43 2.60 -0.91
CA ASN A 184 -15.10 3.47 0.21
C ASN A 184 -15.65 2.92 1.53
N ALA A 185 -16.90 2.47 1.54
CA ALA A 185 -17.51 1.87 2.73
C ALA A 185 -16.75 0.62 3.21
N VAL A 186 -16.16 -0.16 2.29
CA VAL A 186 -15.27 -1.27 2.64
C VAL A 186 -13.95 -0.76 3.21
N CYS A 187 -13.35 0.26 2.60
CA CYS A 187 -12.13 0.89 3.12
C CYS A 187 -12.31 1.37 4.55
N GLU A 188 -13.32 2.22 4.79
CA GLU A 188 -13.65 2.74 6.12
C GLU A 188 -13.89 1.61 7.14
N ARG A 189 -14.57 0.53 6.72
CA ARG A 189 -14.81 -0.64 7.58
C ARG A 189 -13.52 -1.35 7.97
N VAL A 190 -12.61 -1.59 7.03
CA VAL A 190 -11.33 -2.25 7.31
C VAL A 190 -10.49 -1.42 8.27
N TRP A 191 -10.40 -0.11 8.05
CA TRP A 191 -9.73 0.81 8.97
C TRP A 191 -10.38 0.79 10.36
N ALA A 192 -11.71 0.83 10.43
CA ALA A 192 -12.47 0.77 11.69
C ALA A 192 -12.27 -0.56 12.44
N GLN A 193 -12.13 -1.68 11.74
CA GLN A 193 -11.77 -2.98 12.34
C GLN A 193 -10.37 -2.98 12.95
N LYS A 194 -9.46 -2.13 12.45
CA LYS A 194 -8.13 -1.91 13.06
C LYS A 194 -8.13 -0.83 14.13
N GLY A 195 -9.31 -0.31 14.48
CA GLY A 195 -9.48 0.65 15.55
C GLY A 195 -9.24 2.08 15.12
N ILE A 196 -9.23 2.39 13.81
CA ILE A 196 -8.99 3.72 13.30
C ILE A 196 -10.22 4.19 12.53
N LEU A 197 -10.76 5.34 12.90
CA LEU A 197 -11.80 6.03 12.17
C LEU A 197 -11.15 7.01 11.20
N ILE A 198 -11.55 6.93 9.93
CA ILE A 198 -11.21 7.91 8.92
C ILE A 198 -12.43 8.77 8.64
N ARG A 199 -12.24 10.09 8.59
CA ARG A 199 -13.28 11.05 8.22
C ARG A 199 -12.73 12.13 7.31
N ARG A 200 -13.58 12.64 6.43
CA ARG A 200 -13.31 13.81 5.60
C ARG A 200 -13.90 15.05 6.28
N GLU A 201 -13.11 16.11 6.41
CA GLU A 201 -13.53 17.44 6.82
C GLU A 201 -13.27 18.40 5.65
N VAL A 202 -14.32 18.99 5.08
CA VAL A 202 -14.21 19.96 3.99
C VAL A 202 -14.11 21.35 4.59
N GLU A 203 -13.04 22.08 4.23
CA GLU A 203 -12.74 23.41 4.72
C GLU A 203 -12.70 24.40 3.54
N SER A 204 -12.82 25.70 3.82
CA SER A 204 -12.84 26.72 2.77
C SER A 204 -11.57 26.77 1.91
N GLN A 205 -10.45 26.27 2.42
CA GLN A 205 -9.13 26.29 1.76
C GLN A 205 -8.64 24.90 1.30
N GLY A 206 -9.43 23.84 1.50
CA GLY A 206 -9.02 22.48 1.13
C GLY A 206 -9.82 21.40 1.83
N THR A 207 -9.35 20.16 1.74
CA THR A 207 -9.95 19.01 2.42
C THR A 207 -8.95 18.43 3.41
N THR A 208 -9.40 18.19 4.63
CA THR A 208 -8.63 17.49 5.67
C THR A 208 -9.14 16.08 5.84
N LEU A 209 -8.25 15.10 5.75
CA LEU A 209 -8.52 13.73 6.15
C LEU A 209 -8.11 13.55 7.61
N VAL A 210 -9.07 13.22 8.46
CA VAL A 210 -8.86 12.98 9.88
C VAL A 210 -8.79 11.48 10.15
N MET A 211 -7.65 11.02 10.63
CA MET A 211 -7.45 9.64 11.10
C MET A 211 -7.33 9.64 12.63
N ARG A 212 -8.29 9.01 13.30
CA ARG A 212 -8.39 9.01 14.76
C ARG A 212 -8.56 7.60 15.29
N TRP A 213 -7.88 7.27 16.39
CA TRP A 213 -8.19 6.04 17.13
C TRP A 213 -9.63 6.03 17.63
N ARG A 214 -10.37 4.96 17.32
CA ARG A 214 -11.78 4.78 17.69
C ARG A 214 -11.96 4.74 19.21
N TYR A 215 -11.02 4.10 19.91
CA TYR A 215 -11.01 3.99 21.37
C TYR A 215 -9.59 4.14 21.91
N ASP A 216 -9.45 4.82 23.03
CA ASP A 216 -8.13 5.10 23.64
C ASP A 216 -7.41 3.80 24.08
N TRP A 217 -8.15 2.78 24.54
CA TRP A 217 -7.56 1.47 24.89
C TRP A 217 -6.94 0.72 23.69
N MET A 218 -7.45 0.93 22.46
CA MET A 218 -6.87 0.31 21.26
C MET A 218 -5.54 0.96 20.91
N ARG A 219 -5.42 2.26 21.15
CA ARG A 219 -4.18 3.03 21.03
C ARG A 219 -3.17 2.62 22.10
N GLU A 220 -3.59 2.58 23.37
CA GLU A 220 -2.73 2.20 24.51
C GLU A 220 -2.18 0.78 24.35
N ARG A 221 -3.04 -0.17 23.93
CA ARG A 221 -2.60 -1.54 23.60
C ARG A 221 -1.50 -1.58 22.52
N ARG A 222 -1.40 -0.58 21.65
CA ARG A 222 -0.31 -0.48 20.67
C ARG A 222 0.97 0.07 21.28
N GLN A 223 0.87 0.95 22.28
CA GLN A 223 2.01 1.50 23.00
C GLN A 223 2.64 0.48 23.95
N ASP A 224 1.83 -0.42 24.52
CA ASP A 224 2.26 -1.47 25.44
C ASP A 224 3.02 -2.62 24.76
N LEU A 225 3.02 -2.65 23.42
CA LEU A 225 3.86 -3.56 22.66
C LEU A 225 5.33 -3.14 22.87
N THR A 226 6.20 -4.06 23.29
CA THR A 226 7.64 -3.78 23.45
C THR A 226 8.27 -3.24 22.15
N PRO A 227 9.44 -2.58 22.18
CA PRO A 227 10.18 -2.26 20.97
C PRO A 227 10.44 -3.50 20.12
N GLU A 228 10.64 -4.69 20.68
CA GLU A 228 10.64 -5.94 19.91
C GLU A 228 9.26 -6.30 19.34
N GLU A 229 8.14 -6.04 20.01
CA GLU A 229 6.77 -6.27 19.51
C GLU A 229 6.27 -5.21 18.51
N LEU A 230 6.90 -4.03 18.51
CA LEU A 230 6.71 -2.91 17.59
C LEU A 230 7.69 -2.92 16.42
N LYS A 231 8.86 -3.53 16.62
CA LYS A 231 9.83 -3.92 15.58
C LYS A 231 9.52 -5.30 15.01
N ARG A 232 8.69 -6.11 15.67
CA ARG A 232 8.01 -7.27 15.08
C ARG A 232 7.01 -6.70 14.07
N PRO A 233 7.28 -6.75 12.75
CA PRO A 233 6.20 -7.17 11.89
C PRO A 233 5.66 -8.50 12.47
N ILE A 234 4.38 -8.78 12.26
CA ILE A 234 3.85 -10.14 12.45
C ILE A 234 4.93 -11.13 11.98
N LEU A 235 5.56 -11.84 12.91
CA LEU A 235 6.89 -12.50 12.78
C LEU A 235 7.40 -12.61 11.34
N TRP A 236 8.22 -11.64 10.96
CA TRP A 236 9.31 -11.81 10.01
C TRP A 236 10.47 -12.35 10.83
N THR A 237 10.92 -13.56 10.51
CA THR A 237 11.92 -14.29 11.29
C THR A 237 13.27 -13.62 11.28
N ASP A 238 14.05 -13.92 12.31
CA ASP A 238 15.49 -13.75 12.40
C ASP A 238 16.20 -14.14 11.07
N TRP A 239 16.53 -13.12 10.26
CA TRP A 239 17.24 -13.25 8.96
C TRP A 239 18.67 -13.78 9.14
N THR A 240 19.09 -14.12 10.36
CA THR A 240 20.42 -14.62 10.65
C THR A 240 20.55 -16.13 10.49
N THR A 241 19.44 -16.89 10.53
CA THR A 241 19.50 -18.37 10.52
C THR A 241 18.48 -19.05 9.61
N GLN A 242 17.42 -18.35 9.15
CA GLN A 242 16.38 -18.96 8.31
C GLN A 242 15.88 -18.03 7.20
N PRO A 243 15.48 -18.58 6.04
CA PRO A 243 14.85 -17.81 4.97
C PRO A 243 13.57 -17.14 5.46
N ALA A 244 13.34 -15.90 5.03
CA ALA A 244 12.21 -15.11 5.50
C ALA A 244 10.87 -15.81 5.14
N PRO A 245 9.89 -15.88 6.05
CA PRO A 245 8.72 -16.78 5.94
C PRO A 245 7.79 -16.44 4.76
N PHE A 246 7.90 -15.23 4.22
CA PHE A 246 7.16 -14.78 3.05
C PHE A 246 7.89 -15.04 1.73
N LEU A 247 9.14 -15.45 1.77
CA LEU A 247 9.87 -15.89 0.59
C LEU A 247 9.74 -17.40 0.48
N ARG A 248 9.07 -17.84 -0.57
CA ARG A 248 8.89 -19.25 -0.86
C ARG A 248 9.69 -19.63 -2.10
N GLU A 249 10.61 -20.56 -1.91
CA GLU A 249 11.42 -21.11 -2.99
C GLU A 249 10.57 -21.91 -3.97
N LEU A 250 10.64 -21.53 -5.24
CA LEU A 250 10.18 -22.33 -6.37
C LEU A 250 11.41 -22.91 -7.06
N LYS A 251 12.07 -23.87 -6.40
CA LYS A 251 13.36 -24.45 -6.84
C LYS A 251 13.38 -24.89 -8.30
N HIS A 252 12.27 -25.47 -8.78
CA HIS A 252 12.11 -25.94 -10.15
C HIS A 252 12.08 -24.81 -11.18
N CYS A 253 11.64 -23.61 -10.78
CA CYS A 253 11.64 -22.41 -11.61
C CYS A 253 12.88 -21.53 -11.39
N ARG A 254 13.69 -21.82 -10.36
CA ARG A 254 14.82 -20.99 -9.91
C ARG A 254 14.41 -19.56 -9.56
N VAL A 255 13.26 -19.39 -8.90
CA VAL A 255 12.76 -18.08 -8.45
C VAL A 255 12.31 -18.13 -6.99
N LEU A 256 12.23 -16.95 -6.39
CA LEU A 256 11.61 -16.74 -5.09
C LEU A 256 10.26 -16.06 -5.26
N CYS A 257 9.21 -16.72 -4.76
CA CYS A 257 7.88 -16.14 -4.68
C CYS A 257 7.78 -15.36 -3.36
N CYS A 258 7.54 -14.05 -3.44
CA CYS A 258 7.06 -13.29 -2.30
C CYS A 258 5.57 -13.61 -2.11
N THR A 259 5.24 -14.44 -1.14
CA THR A 259 3.86 -14.78 -0.80
C THR A 259 3.08 -13.60 -0.25
N GLU A 260 3.74 -12.49 0.10
CA GLU A 260 3.04 -11.27 0.52
C GLU A 260 2.50 -10.43 -0.62
N HIS A 261 3.24 -10.40 -1.72
CA HIS A 261 2.97 -9.56 -2.87
C HIS A 261 2.47 -10.36 -4.08
N GLY A 262 2.57 -11.69 -4.03
CA GLY A 262 2.12 -12.60 -5.08
C GLY A 262 3.04 -12.62 -6.32
N ASN A 263 4.28 -12.15 -6.16
CA ASN A 263 5.21 -11.91 -7.26
C ASN A 263 6.42 -12.83 -7.12
N CYS A 264 6.93 -13.35 -8.24
CA CYS A 264 8.19 -14.09 -8.26
C CYS A 264 9.34 -13.18 -8.71
N PHE A 265 10.53 -13.44 -8.18
CA PHE A 265 11.72 -12.65 -8.45
C PHE A 265 12.93 -13.54 -8.72
N ALA A 266 13.75 -13.13 -9.69
CA ALA A 266 15.16 -13.49 -9.78
C ALA A 266 15.98 -12.63 -8.79
N ARG A 267 17.29 -12.88 -8.67
CA ARG A 267 18.16 -12.22 -7.68
C ARG A 267 18.17 -10.69 -7.82
N ASP A 268 18.28 -10.20 -9.05
CA ASP A 268 18.31 -8.77 -9.38
C ASP A 268 17.03 -8.04 -8.97
N GLY A 269 15.86 -8.59 -9.30
CA GLY A 269 14.56 -8.05 -8.94
C GLY A 269 14.23 -8.21 -7.45
N LEU A 270 14.75 -9.27 -6.81
CA LEU A 270 14.51 -9.53 -5.39
C LEU A 270 15.21 -8.49 -4.51
N LYS A 271 16.44 -8.06 -4.85
CA LYS A 271 17.14 -6.98 -4.12
C LYS A 271 16.24 -5.74 -4.03
N TYR A 272 15.77 -5.28 -5.19
CA TYR A 272 14.90 -4.11 -5.28
C TYR A 272 13.59 -4.32 -4.49
N HIS A 273 12.99 -5.50 -4.61
CA HIS A 273 11.77 -5.84 -3.89
C HIS A 273 11.91 -5.77 -2.37
N LEU A 274 12.98 -6.36 -1.81
CA LEU A 274 13.20 -6.40 -0.36
C LEU A 274 13.43 -5.01 0.22
N ILE A 275 14.17 -4.16 -0.49
CA ILE A 275 14.44 -2.78 -0.05
C ILE A 275 13.15 -1.94 -0.12
N HIS A 276 12.45 -1.96 -1.25
CA HIS A 276 11.37 -1.01 -1.51
C HIS A 276 9.98 -1.46 -1.04
N GLN A 277 9.70 -2.75 -1.01
CA GLN A 277 8.38 -3.28 -0.62
C GLN A 277 8.37 -3.85 0.80
N HIS A 278 9.57 -4.14 1.33
CA HIS A 278 9.72 -4.75 2.64
C HIS A 278 10.65 -3.97 3.59
N GLY A 279 11.22 -2.85 3.13
CA GLY A 279 12.00 -1.95 3.97
C GLY A 279 13.28 -2.57 4.52
N ALA A 280 13.80 -3.62 3.87
CA ALA A 280 15.06 -4.24 4.25
C ALA A 280 16.23 -3.28 4.00
N THR A 281 17.18 -3.26 4.92
CA THR A 281 18.46 -2.57 4.70
C THR A 281 19.27 -3.29 3.63
N GLU A 282 20.28 -2.61 3.08
CA GLU A 282 21.17 -3.22 2.09
C GLU A 282 21.92 -4.43 2.68
N GLU A 283 22.33 -4.37 3.94
CA GLU A 283 22.99 -5.48 4.65
C GLU A 283 22.06 -6.70 4.83
N GLU A 284 20.83 -6.48 5.28
CA GLU A 284 19.81 -7.54 5.42
C GLU A 284 19.48 -8.17 4.06
N THR A 285 19.43 -7.34 3.01
CA THR A 285 19.15 -7.80 1.65
C THR A 285 20.28 -8.67 1.13
N LEU A 286 21.54 -8.24 1.25
CA LEU A 286 22.70 -9.03 0.85
C LEU A 286 22.76 -10.37 1.61
N LYS A 287 22.41 -10.34 2.90
CA LYS A 287 22.36 -11.55 3.74
C LYS A 287 21.23 -12.49 3.37
N ALA A 288 20.04 -12.00 3.01
CA ALA A 288 18.98 -12.85 2.48
C ALA A 288 19.38 -13.47 1.14
N LEU A 289 19.97 -12.69 0.24
CA LEU A 289 20.40 -13.18 -1.07
C LEU A 289 21.50 -14.24 -0.96
N SER A 290 22.35 -14.19 0.08
CA SER A 290 23.38 -15.21 0.29
C SER A 290 22.82 -16.57 0.74
N MET A 291 21.59 -16.62 1.27
CA MET A 291 20.91 -17.89 1.61
C MET A 291 20.47 -18.68 0.36
N TYR A 292 20.38 -18.01 -0.79
CA TYR A 292 19.94 -18.62 -2.03
C TYR A 292 21.09 -18.55 -3.04
N PRO A 293 21.92 -19.59 -3.16
CA PRO A 293 23.01 -19.62 -4.13
C PRO A 293 22.47 -19.71 -5.57
N ALA A 294 23.32 -19.48 -6.56
CA ALA A 294 22.92 -19.36 -7.98
C ALA A 294 22.24 -20.62 -8.52
N GLU A 295 22.52 -21.78 -7.96
CA GLU A 295 21.86 -23.04 -8.32
C GLU A 295 20.38 -23.07 -7.93
N ILE A 296 19.99 -22.31 -6.90
CA ILE A 296 18.62 -22.25 -6.35
C ILE A 296 17.84 -21.04 -6.91
N LEU A 297 18.51 -19.91 -7.12
CA LEU A 297 17.91 -18.66 -7.57
C LEU A 297 18.64 -18.14 -8.82
N ALA A 298 17.88 -17.91 -9.89
CA ALA A 298 18.37 -17.30 -11.13
C ALA A 298 18.87 -15.87 -10.87
N ASP A 299 19.95 -15.46 -11.54
CA ASP A 299 20.50 -14.11 -11.34
C ASP A 299 19.66 -13.05 -12.07
N THR A 300 19.13 -13.40 -13.25
CA THR A 300 18.28 -12.55 -14.07
C THR A 300 16.98 -13.23 -14.48
N TRP A 301 15.98 -12.45 -14.92
CA TRP A 301 14.68 -12.97 -15.36
C TRP A 301 14.78 -13.97 -16.53
N ASN A 302 15.76 -13.81 -17.41
CA ASN A 302 15.92 -14.65 -18.59
C ASN A 302 16.46 -16.05 -18.26
N GLU A 303 17.04 -16.23 -17.09
CA GLU A 303 17.57 -17.51 -16.60
C GLU A 303 16.55 -18.34 -15.80
N ILE A 304 15.35 -17.79 -15.61
CA ILE A 304 14.24 -18.46 -14.95
C ILE A 304 13.78 -19.64 -15.81
N VAL A 305 13.59 -20.79 -15.18
CA VAL A 305 12.98 -21.95 -15.83
C VAL A 305 11.47 -21.75 -15.85
N GLN A 306 10.94 -21.43 -17.03
CA GLN A 306 9.50 -21.20 -17.21
C GLN A 306 8.72 -22.51 -17.06
N PRO A 307 7.63 -22.53 -16.27
CA PRO A 307 6.71 -23.66 -16.19
C PRO A 307 6.16 -24.03 -17.56
N ARG A 308 5.86 -25.32 -17.74
CA ARG A 308 5.25 -25.83 -18.97
C ARG A 308 3.73 -25.72 -18.89
N ASP A 309 3.09 -25.63 -20.04
CA ASP A 309 1.63 -25.68 -20.09
C ASP A 309 1.07 -27.04 -19.71
N GLY A 310 -0.02 -27.00 -18.95
CA GLY A 310 -0.66 -28.17 -18.38
C GLY A 310 0.17 -28.80 -17.25
N GLU A 311 1.16 -28.09 -16.71
CA GLU A 311 1.91 -28.55 -15.53
C GLU A 311 1.03 -28.50 -14.28
N LYS A 312 1.40 -29.24 -13.23
CA LYS A 312 0.67 -29.23 -11.95
C LYS A 312 0.71 -27.82 -11.35
N GLN A 313 -0.39 -27.42 -10.71
CA GLN A 313 -0.48 -26.15 -9.98
C GLN A 313 0.69 -25.96 -9.00
N ILE A 314 1.30 -24.78 -9.03
CA ILE A 314 2.26 -24.28 -8.05
C ILE A 314 1.46 -23.69 -6.88
N LEU A 315 1.48 -24.36 -5.73
CA LEU A 315 0.66 -23.99 -4.55
C LEU A 315 0.91 -22.58 -4.01
N ALA A 316 2.07 -21.98 -4.29
CA ALA A 316 2.43 -20.65 -3.82
C ALA A 316 1.82 -19.52 -4.66
N LEU A 317 1.34 -19.83 -5.87
CA LEU A 317 0.88 -18.84 -6.84
C LEU A 317 -0.64 -18.81 -6.91
N PRO A 318 -1.24 -17.64 -7.12
CA PRO A 318 -2.68 -17.54 -7.35
C PRO A 318 -3.05 -18.25 -8.66
N VAL A 319 -4.20 -18.92 -8.66
CA VAL A 319 -4.80 -19.50 -9.85
C VAL A 319 -5.85 -18.53 -10.39
N ILE A 320 -5.78 -18.22 -11.67
CA ILE A 320 -6.65 -17.28 -12.36
C ILE A 320 -7.45 -18.04 -13.40
N GLN A 321 -8.76 -17.80 -13.46
CA GLN A 321 -9.58 -18.33 -14.55
C GLN A 321 -9.39 -17.49 -15.82
N GLY A 322 -9.34 -18.13 -16.97
CA GLY A 322 -9.39 -17.44 -18.25
C GLY A 322 -9.54 -18.38 -19.44
N TYR A 323 -9.05 -17.97 -20.59
CA TYR A 323 -9.29 -18.60 -21.88
C TYR A 323 -7.98 -18.88 -22.63
N SER A 324 -7.84 -20.10 -23.14
CA SER A 324 -6.68 -20.52 -23.93
C SER A 324 -7.12 -20.99 -25.32
N CYS A 325 -6.44 -20.53 -26.36
CA CYS A 325 -6.65 -20.92 -27.75
C CYS A 325 -5.66 -22.04 -28.14
N PRO A 326 -6.05 -23.00 -29.00
CA PRO A 326 -5.12 -24.01 -29.54
C PRO A 326 -3.87 -23.43 -30.20
N CYS A 327 -3.91 -22.21 -30.72
CA CYS A 327 -2.74 -21.54 -31.32
C CYS A 327 -1.74 -21.00 -30.28
N GLY A 328 -1.96 -21.22 -28.99
CA GLY A 328 -1.10 -20.77 -27.89
C GLY A 328 -1.50 -19.43 -27.26
N TYR A 329 -2.50 -18.72 -27.81
CA TYR A 329 -3.00 -17.47 -27.22
C TYR A 329 -3.68 -17.71 -25.87
N ARG A 330 -3.41 -16.85 -24.89
CA ARG A 330 -3.95 -16.93 -23.53
C ARG A 330 -4.35 -15.57 -23.04
N THR A 331 -5.46 -15.53 -22.33
CA THR A 331 -5.95 -14.30 -21.72
C THR A 331 -6.81 -14.60 -20.51
N ALA A 332 -6.76 -13.74 -19.49
CA ALA A 332 -7.69 -13.80 -18.37
C ALA A 332 -9.09 -13.27 -18.75
N THR A 333 -9.21 -12.57 -19.88
CA THR A 333 -10.46 -11.91 -20.30
C THR A 333 -11.12 -12.63 -21.47
N LYS A 334 -12.45 -12.69 -21.46
CA LYS A 334 -13.21 -13.32 -22.53
C LYS A 334 -13.14 -12.50 -23.81
N GLU A 335 -13.10 -11.18 -23.67
CA GLU A 335 -13.06 -10.20 -24.74
C GLU A 335 -11.78 -10.34 -25.56
N GLY A 336 -10.61 -10.42 -24.90
CA GLY A 336 -9.34 -10.66 -25.59
C GLY A 336 -9.32 -11.99 -26.34
N PHE A 337 -10.02 -13.00 -25.85
CA PHE A 337 -10.13 -14.30 -26.51
C PHE A 337 -11.03 -14.24 -27.74
N VAL A 338 -12.16 -13.52 -27.65
CA VAL A 338 -13.08 -13.29 -28.77
C VAL A 338 -12.40 -12.45 -29.85
N GLN A 339 -11.75 -11.36 -29.47
CA GLN A 339 -10.99 -10.50 -30.38
C GLN A 339 -9.89 -11.29 -31.09
N HIS A 340 -9.11 -12.07 -30.34
CA HIS A 340 -8.11 -12.96 -30.93
C HIS A 340 -8.74 -13.93 -31.94
N GLY A 341 -9.87 -14.56 -31.60
CA GLY A 341 -10.62 -15.43 -32.52
C GLY A 341 -11.06 -14.72 -33.80
N GLN A 342 -11.37 -13.42 -33.70
CA GLN A 342 -11.78 -12.51 -34.79
C GLN A 342 -10.63 -12.21 -35.74
N GLU A 343 -9.48 -11.87 -35.17
CA GLU A 343 -8.29 -11.50 -35.92
C GLU A 343 -7.60 -12.71 -36.57
N THR A 344 -7.75 -13.90 -35.98
CA THR A 344 -7.06 -15.12 -36.41
C THR A 344 -7.96 -16.18 -37.03
N ASN A 345 -9.27 -15.91 -37.12
CA ASN A 345 -10.28 -16.83 -37.64
C ASN A 345 -10.36 -18.18 -36.89
N HIS A 346 -9.96 -18.20 -35.61
CA HIS A 346 -9.97 -19.41 -34.76
C HIS A 346 -11.36 -19.75 -34.15
N PHE A 347 -12.44 -19.08 -34.56
CA PHE A 347 -13.80 -19.31 -34.05
C PHE A 347 -14.39 -20.69 -34.36
N THR A 348 -13.87 -21.37 -35.37
CA THR A 348 -14.38 -22.66 -35.87
C THR A 348 -13.87 -23.85 -35.07
N HIS A 349 -12.89 -23.67 -34.18
CA HIS A 349 -12.45 -24.74 -33.29
C HIS A 349 -13.43 -24.90 -32.11
N PRO A 350 -14.09 -26.07 -31.96
CA PRO A 350 -14.83 -26.36 -30.75
C PRO A 350 -13.81 -26.52 -29.64
N ASN A 351 -13.66 -25.53 -28.76
CA ASN A 351 -13.49 -25.72 -27.32
C ASN A 351 -13.22 -24.38 -26.63
N ARG A 352 -14.28 -23.86 -25.99
CA ARG A 352 -14.14 -23.14 -24.72
C ARG A 352 -13.44 -24.08 -23.74
N ALA A 353 -12.18 -23.86 -23.46
CA ALA A 353 -11.63 -24.30 -22.19
C ALA A 353 -11.53 -23.05 -21.33
N ALA A 354 -12.49 -22.91 -20.40
CA ALA A 354 -12.20 -22.16 -19.20
C ALA A 354 -10.97 -22.85 -18.60
N SER A 355 -9.82 -22.21 -18.74
CA SER A 355 -8.54 -22.73 -18.33
C SER A 355 -8.14 -22.04 -17.04
N LEU A 356 -7.38 -22.76 -16.24
CA LEU A 356 -6.79 -22.24 -15.03
C LEU A 356 -5.36 -21.87 -15.35
N PHE A 357 -4.99 -20.64 -15.01
CA PHE A 357 -3.69 -20.07 -15.29
C PHE A 357 -2.93 -19.73 -14.02
N GLN A 358 -1.61 -19.80 -14.12
CA GLN A 358 -0.71 -19.16 -13.18
C GLN A 358 0.32 -18.35 -13.98
N THR A 359 0.96 -17.38 -13.34
CA THR A 359 2.05 -16.58 -13.91
C THR A 359 3.15 -16.45 -12.87
N LEU A 360 4.41 -16.46 -13.33
CA LEU A 360 5.55 -16.09 -12.51
C LEU A 360 5.76 -14.57 -12.51
N SER A 361 5.37 -13.86 -13.58
CA SER A 361 5.66 -12.44 -13.78
C SER A 361 4.57 -11.53 -13.20
N SER A 362 5.01 -10.44 -12.59
CA SER A 362 4.18 -9.34 -12.09
C SER A 362 4.37 -8.02 -12.86
N SER A 363 5.25 -7.99 -13.86
CA SER A 363 5.58 -6.78 -14.60
C SER A 363 4.55 -6.50 -15.69
N PRO A 364 3.92 -5.31 -15.73
CA PRO A 364 3.06 -4.90 -16.84
C PRO A 364 3.82 -5.05 -18.17
N GLY A 365 3.23 -5.78 -19.13
CA GLY A 365 3.82 -6.02 -20.45
C GLY A 365 4.69 -7.27 -20.60
N GLN A 366 5.03 -7.98 -19.50
CA GLN A 366 5.74 -9.27 -19.55
C GLN A 366 4.93 -10.44 -18.96
N VAL A 367 3.64 -10.21 -18.71
CA VAL A 367 2.76 -11.21 -18.11
C VAL A 367 2.46 -12.31 -19.13
N LYS A 368 3.14 -13.45 -18.98
CA LYS A 368 2.85 -14.69 -19.70
C LYS A 368 2.21 -15.69 -18.75
N TYR A 369 1.00 -16.12 -19.09
CA TYR A 369 0.25 -17.12 -18.36
C TYR A 369 0.57 -18.52 -18.88
N PHE A 370 0.46 -19.55 -18.04
CA PHE A 370 0.52 -20.96 -18.44
C PHE A 370 -0.67 -21.72 -17.87
N VAL A 371 -1.15 -22.74 -18.61
CA VAL A 371 -2.28 -23.58 -18.15
C VAL A 371 -1.82 -24.49 -17.02
N VAL A 372 -2.64 -24.69 -16.00
CA VAL A 372 -2.33 -25.61 -14.89
C VAL A 372 -3.34 -26.74 -14.74
N ARG A 373 -2.85 -27.93 -14.39
CA ARG A 373 -3.65 -29.06 -13.90
C ARG A 373 -3.84 -28.93 -12.40
N MET A 374 -5.09 -28.91 -11.96
CA MET A 374 -5.44 -28.96 -10.54
C MET A 374 -5.05 -30.32 -9.95
N ARG A 375 -4.65 -30.34 -8.67
CA ARG A 375 -4.50 -31.61 -7.93
C ARG A 375 -5.87 -32.18 -7.61
N ASP A 376 -5.95 -33.52 -7.53
CA ASP A 376 -7.19 -34.30 -7.45
C ASP A 376 -8.08 -34.00 -6.20
N ASP A 377 -7.68 -33.10 -5.30
CA ASP A 377 -8.35 -32.84 -4.01
C ASP A 377 -9.11 -31.50 -3.94
N PHE A 378 -9.17 -30.70 -5.01
CA PHE A 378 -9.93 -29.44 -5.05
C PHE A 378 -10.98 -29.44 -6.15
N VAL A 379 -12.20 -29.89 -5.82
CA VAL A 379 -13.39 -29.68 -6.66
C VAL A 379 -13.98 -28.33 -6.29
N PHE A 380 -13.90 -27.35 -7.19
CA PHE A 380 -14.80 -26.19 -7.17
C PHE A 380 -16.01 -26.49 -8.06
N PRO A 381 -17.21 -26.00 -7.70
CA PRO A 381 -18.41 -26.24 -8.48
C PRO A 381 -18.22 -25.60 -9.86
N LEU A 382 -18.27 -26.44 -10.90
CA LEU A 382 -18.36 -26.01 -12.28
C LEU A 382 -19.56 -25.05 -12.39
N ALA A 383 -19.29 -23.79 -12.70
CA ALA A 383 -20.32 -22.87 -13.14
C ALA A 383 -20.88 -23.38 -14.48
N GLY A 384 -22.08 -23.95 -14.43
CA GLY A 384 -22.96 -24.07 -15.58
C GLY A 384 -22.69 -25.26 -16.51
N SER A 385 -23.08 -26.45 -16.08
CA SER A 385 -23.81 -27.36 -16.94
C SER A 385 -25.12 -26.68 -17.40
N TYR A 386 -25.05 -25.87 -18.46
CA TYR A 386 -26.24 -25.56 -19.25
C TYR A 386 -26.48 -26.72 -20.20
N GLY A 387 -27.72 -27.21 -20.16
CA GLY A 387 -28.12 -28.52 -20.66
C GLY A 387 -27.73 -28.81 -22.10
N LEU A 388 -27.11 -29.97 -22.27
CA LEU A 388 -27.38 -30.81 -23.43
C LEU A 388 -28.20 -31.99 -22.91
N SER A 389 -29.52 -31.83 -22.92
CA SER A 389 -30.41 -32.98 -23.04
C SER A 389 -30.57 -33.26 -24.53
N VAL A 390 -30.41 -34.54 -24.88
CA VAL A 390 -30.62 -35.16 -26.21
C VAL A 390 -31.85 -34.63 -26.93
#